data_AF-A0A3A4RMP9-F1
#
_entry.id   AF-A0A3A4RMP9-F1
#
_cell.length_a   1.000
_cell.length_b   1.000
_cell.length_c   1.000
_cell.angle_alpha   90.00
_cell.angle_beta   90.00
_cell.angle_gamma   90.00
#
_symmetry.space_group_name_H-M   'P 1'
#
loop_
_entity.id
_entity.type
_entity.pdbx_description
1 polymer ?
#
loop_
_entity_poly.entity_id
_entity_poly.type
_entity_poly.pdbx_seq_one_letter_code
_entity_poly.pdbx_strand_id
1 'polypeptide(L)'
;MTIYEARGFQSNLVYPFDKMEPFQYIERFKPLVVPESADPEEYKRTQAPYCLSGKVMPEKNGSYKRNNSSLIYRDLIFLDYDDIQGTTEDFIEAVSSALFGYSYILYPTIKHSIEKPRFRLVVKSNNVMNEATYKQVVKEIADKIGLP
;
A
#
# COMPACT_ATOMS: atom_id res chain seq x y z
N MET A 1 9.67 4.38 -12.29
CA MET A 1 8.25 3.97 -12.34
C MET A 1 7.38 5.09 -11.80
N THR A 2 6.05 5.06 -11.98
CA THR A 2 5.15 6.16 -11.52
C THR A 2 4.35 5.72 -10.31
N ILE A 3 4.24 6.60 -9.33
CA ILE A 3 3.25 6.47 -8.26
C ILE A 3 2.05 7.35 -8.60
N TYR A 4 0.85 6.85 -8.32
CA TYR A 4 -0.37 7.60 -8.49
C TYR A 4 -0.98 7.87 -7.12
N GLU A 5 -1.28 9.13 -6.82
CA GLU A 5 -1.89 9.58 -5.59
C GLU A 5 -3.42 9.63 -5.72
N ALA A 6 -4.14 9.37 -4.64
CA ALA A 6 -5.57 9.58 -4.55
C ALA A 6 -5.94 10.15 -3.18
N ARG A 7 -7.08 10.85 -3.11
CA ARG A 7 -7.68 11.32 -1.85
C ARG A 7 -9.02 10.64 -1.67
N GLY A 8 -9.16 9.92 -0.57
CA GLY A 8 -10.29 9.01 -0.38
C GLY A 8 -10.30 7.87 -1.40
N PHE A 9 -11.36 7.07 -1.38
CA PHE A 9 -11.50 5.90 -2.25
C PHE A 9 -12.77 5.89 -3.11
N GLN A 10 -13.58 6.97 -3.09
CA GLN A 10 -14.86 7.01 -3.79
C GLN A 10 -14.77 7.26 -5.29
N SER A 11 -13.87 8.15 -5.73
CA SER A 11 -13.85 8.61 -7.13
C SER A 11 -13.09 7.69 -8.09
N ASN A 12 -12.30 6.75 -7.56
CA ASN A 12 -11.28 5.97 -8.28
C ASN A 12 -10.28 6.82 -9.10
N LEU A 13 -10.33 8.16 -8.99
CA LEU A 13 -9.42 9.06 -9.65
C LEU A 13 -8.08 8.98 -8.97
N VAL A 14 -7.04 8.91 -9.79
CA VAL A 14 -5.66 8.88 -9.33
C VAL A 14 -4.86 9.92 -10.12
N TYR A 15 -3.84 10.49 -9.50
CA TYR A 15 -3.05 11.57 -10.07
C TYR A 15 -1.60 11.13 -10.13
N PRO A 16 -0.98 11.10 -11.32
CA PRO A 16 0.41 10.68 -11.44
C PRO A 16 1.33 11.64 -10.68
N PHE A 17 2.29 11.06 -9.96
CA PHE A 17 3.38 11.74 -9.29
C PHE A 17 4.69 11.11 -9.78
N ASP A 18 5.47 11.89 -10.52
CA ASP A 18 6.68 11.45 -11.24
C ASP A 18 7.96 12.12 -10.74
N LYS A 19 7.87 12.81 -9.59
CA LYS A 19 8.99 13.59 -9.03
C LYS A 19 9.99 12.75 -8.23
N MET A 20 9.68 11.48 -7.95
CA MET A 20 10.60 10.55 -7.27
C MET A 20 10.24 9.09 -7.54
N GLU A 21 11.17 8.18 -7.26
CA GLU A 21 10.93 6.74 -7.38
C GLU A 21 9.87 6.26 -6.36
N PRO A 22 8.96 5.35 -6.74
CA PRO A 22 7.84 4.98 -5.88
C PRO A 22 8.25 4.44 -4.51
N PHE A 23 9.31 3.64 -4.42
CA PHE A 23 9.75 3.12 -3.11
C PHE A 23 10.27 4.23 -2.19
N GLN A 24 10.96 5.23 -2.74
CA GLN A 24 11.38 6.42 -1.99
C GLN A 24 10.18 7.30 -1.61
N TYR A 25 9.14 7.34 -2.45
CA TYR A 25 7.89 8.00 -2.08
C TYR A 25 7.27 7.35 -0.83
N ILE A 26 7.23 6.02 -0.77
CA ILE A 26 6.70 5.29 0.39
C ILE A 26 7.54 5.55 1.65
N GLU A 27 8.86 5.65 1.54
CA GLU A 27 9.74 5.99 2.67
C GLU A 27 9.38 7.35 3.29
N ARG A 28 8.92 8.31 2.47
CA ARG A 28 8.48 9.63 2.92
C ARG A 28 7.01 9.68 3.33
N PHE A 29 6.27 8.58 3.15
CA PHE A 29 4.87 8.51 3.49
C PHE A 29 4.71 8.53 5.01
N LYS A 30 4.29 9.69 5.54
CA LYS A 30 4.08 9.83 6.98
C LYS A 30 2.88 9.00 7.42
N PRO A 31 2.95 8.35 8.61
CA PRO A 31 1.77 7.77 9.23
C PRO A 31 0.65 8.80 9.30
N LEU A 32 -0.53 8.40 8.84
CA LEU A 32 -1.66 9.30 8.71
C LEU A 32 -2.42 9.36 10.03
N VAL A 33 -2.42 10.53 10.64
CA VAL A 33 -3.22 10.83 11.83
C VAL A 33 -4.54 11.42 11.36
N VAL A 34 -5.65 10.84 11.82
CA VAL A 34 -6.99 11.44 11.62
C VAL A 34 -7.08 12.66 12.53
N PRO A 35 -7.45 13.85 12.01
CA PRO A 35 -7.70 15.01 12.86
C PRO A 35 -8.73 14.70 13.94
N GLU A 36 -8.50 15.12 15.19
CA GLU A 36 -9.43 14.84 16.31
C GLU A 36 -10.86 15.32 16.06
N SER A 37 -11.02 16.38 15.25
CA SER A 37 -12.32 16.95 14.88
C SER A 37 -13.02 16.23 13.72
N ALA A 38 -12.37 15.24 13.09
CA ALA A 38 -12.89 14.56 11.91
C ALA A 38 -13.46 13.18 12.27
N ASP A 39 -14.58 12.81 11.64
CA ASP A 39 -15.06 11.43 11.69
C ASP A 39 -14.07 10.51 10.93
N PRO A 40 -13.55 9.44 11.56
CA PRO A 40 -12.54 8.57 10.93
C PRO A 40 -13.02 7.89 9.64
N GLU A 41 -14.30 7.50 9.56
CA GLU A 41 -14.82 6.84 8.36
C GLU A 41 -14.99 7.85 7.22
N GLU A 42 -15.52 9.04 7.51
CA GLU A 42 -15.62 10.12 6.54
C GLU A 42 -14.26 10.59 6.04
N TYR A 43 -13.29 10.76 6.94
CA TYR A 43 -11.92 11.12 6.59
C TYR A 43 -11.31 10.09 5.65
N LYS A 44 -11.43 8.79 5.97
CA LYS A 44 -10.95 7.71 5.09
C LYS A 44 -11.62 7.74 3.72
N ARG A 45 -12.92 7.98 3.71
CA ARG A 45 -13.73 7.99 2.49
C ARG A 45 -13.38 9.13 1.54
N THR A 46 -13.00 10.30 2.07
CA THR A 46 -12.94 11.54 1.30
C THR A 46 -11.56 12.21 1.26
N GLN A 47 -10.75 12.09 2.31
CA GLN A 47 -9.52 12.87 2.48
C GLN A 47 -8.25 12.04 2.63
N ALA A 48 -8.36 10.81 3.14
CA ALA A 48 -7.19 9.99 3.42
C ALA A 48 -6.36 9.78 2.13
N PRO A 49 -5.05 10.04 2.16
CA PRO A 49 -4.21 9.83 1.00
C PRO A 49 -4.00 8.33 0.78
N TYR A 50 -4.23 7.94 -0.46
CA TYR A 50 -3.93 6.62 -0.99
C TYR A 50 -2.89 6.75 -2.09
N CYS A 51 -2.15 5.68 -2.34
CA CYS A 51 -1.25 5.62 -3.47
C CYS A 51 -1.29 4.26 -4.16
N LEU A 52 -0.83 4.25 -5.41
CA LEU A 52 -0.68 3.07 -6.24
C LEU A 52 0.60 3.20 -7.05
N SER A 53 1.52 2.25 -6.90
CA SER A 53 2.70 2.17 -7.74
C SER A 53 2.45 1.29 -8.96
N GLY A 54 2.80 1.78 -10.15
CA GLY A 54 2.67 1.00 -11.38
C GLY A 54 2.40 1.85 -12.61
N LYS A 55 1.54 1.34 -13.50
CA LYS A 55 1.08 2.07 -14.70
C LYS A 55 -0.42 1.96 -14.87
N VAL A 56 -1.07 3.11 -14.88
CA VAL A 56 -2.50 3.26 -15.18
C VAL A 56 -2.65 3.86 -16.58
N MET A 57 -3.48 3.24 -17.40
CA MET A 57 -3.83 3.78 -18.72
C MET A 57 -4.67 5.04 -18.56
N PRO A 58 -4.32 6.17 -19.21
CA PRO A 58 -5.14 7.37 -19.18
C PRO A 58 -6.47 7.14 -19.92
N GLU A 59 -7.53 7.79 -19.45
CA GLU A 59 -8.78 7.91 -20.19
C GLU A 59 -8.61 8.84 -21.40
N LYS A 60 -9.60 8.85 -22.31
CA LYS A 60 -9.57 9.71 -23.52
C LYS A 60 -9.42 11.20 -23.21
N ASN A 61 -9.89 11.64 -22.05
CA ASN A 61 -9.79 13.02 -21.58
C ASN A 61 -8.45 13.32 -20.88
N GLY A 62 -7.51 12.37 -20.82
CA GLY A 62 -6.21 12.50 -20.16
C GLY A 62 -6.22 12.28 -18.65
N SER A 63 -7.39 12.10 -18.02
CA SER A 63 -7.47 11.75 -16.60
C SER A 63 -7.11 10.29 -16.35
N TYR A 64 -6.70 9.96 -15.13
CA TYR A 64 -6.40 8.58 -14.75
C TYR A 64 -7.43 8.09 -13.74
N LYS A 65 -8.07 6.98 -14.07
CA LYS A 65 -9.03 6.30 -13.20
C LYS A 65 -8.58 4.87 -12.98
N ARG A 66 -8.33 4.49 -11.73
CA ARG A 66 -7.96 3.12 -11.37
C ARG A 66 -9.18 2.21 -11.47
N ASN A 67 -9.07 1.17 -12.26
CA ASN A 67 -9.95 0.00 -12.25
C ASN A 67 -9.14 -1.23 -12.72
N ASN A 68 -9.77 -2.40 -12.78
CA ASN A 68 -9.07 -3.64 -13.13
C ASN A 68 -8.53 -3.65 -14.57
N SER A 69 -9.17 -2.94 -15.52
CA SER A 69 -8.73 -2.90 -16.92
C SER A 69 -7.75 -1.76 -17.22
N SER A 70 -7.75 -0.69 -16.44
CA SER A 70 -6.84 0.45 -16.63
C SER A 70 -5.49 0.24 -15.96
N LEU A 71 -5.39 -0.61 -14.94
CA LEU A 71 -4.14 -0.92 -14.26
C LEU A 71 -3.35 -1.99 -15.02
N ILE A 72 -2.30 -1.56 -15.72
CA ILE A 72 -1.52 -2.43 -16.61
C ILE A 72 -0.55 -3.31 -15.82
N TYR A 73 0.20 -2.70 -14.90
CA TYR A 73 1.15 -3.39 -14.05
C TYR A 73 1.39 -2.65 -12.74
N ARG A 74 2.00 -3.34 -11.79
CA ARG A 74 2.48 -2.85 -10.51
C ARG A 74 3.95 -3.21 -10.33
N ASP A 75 4.67 -2.44 -9.54
CA ASP A 75 6.10 -2.61 -9.26
C ASP A 75 6.42 -2.55 -7.75
N LEU A 76 5.42 -2.22 -6.93
CA LEU A 76 5.44 -2.43 -5.47
C LEU A 76 4.32 -3.37 -5.06
N ILE A 77 4.58 -4.18 -4.04
CA ILE A 77 3.65 -5.13 -3.44
C ILE A 77 3.13 -4.52 -2.15
N PHE A 78 1.83 -4.32 -2.05
CA PHE A 78 1.18 -3.79 -0.84
C PHE A 78 0.39 -4.92 -0.16
N LEU A 79 0.69 -5.19 1.11
CA LEU A 79 -0.09 -6.06 1.99
C LEU A 79 -0.59 -5.25 3.19
N ASP A 80 -1.88 -5.39 3.50
CA ASP A 80 -2.52 -4.80 4.67
C ASP A 80 -2.73 -5.91 5.72
N TYR A 81 -2.13 -5.73 6.89
CA TYR A 81 -2.30 -6.59 8.06
C TYR A 81 -3.21 -5.88 9.06
N ASP A 82 -4.47 -6.28 9.11
CA ASP A 82 -5.51 -5.67 9.95
C ASP A 82 -5.86 -6.48 11.21
N ASP A 83 -5.50 -7.77 11.25
CA ASP A 83 -5.84 -8.73 12.30
C ASP A 83 -4.57 -9.49 12.76
N ILE A 84 -3.65 -8.74 13.36
CA ILE A 84 -2.38 -9.29 13.84
C ILE A 84 -2.61 -9.98 15.19
N GLN A 85 -2.29 -11.27 15.24
CA GLN A 85 -2.27 -12.05 16.48
C GLN A 85 -0.94 -11.82 17.21
N GLY A 86 -0.99 -11.63 18.54
CA GLY A 86 0.20 -11.38 19.36
C GLY A 86 0.57 -9.90 19.48
N THR A 87 1.82 -9.62 19.83
CA THR A 87 2.28 -8.25 20.06
C THR A 87 2.75 -7.58 18.77
N THR A 88 2.90 -6.25 18.80
CA THR A 88 3.48 -5.51 17.67
C THR A 88 4.92 -5.93 17.42
N GLU A 89 5.66 -6.18 18.49
CA GLU A 89 7.06 -6.58 18.48
C GLU A 89 7.24 -7.95 17.82
N ASP A 90 6.43 -8.94 18.21
CA ASP A 90 6.46 -10.29 17.61
C ASP A 90 6.16 -10.23 16.11
N PHE A 91 5.18 -9.40 15.71
CA PHE A 91 4.83 -9.22 14.31
C PHE A 91 5.97 -8.58 13.50
N ILE A 92 6.61 -7.53 14.03
CA ILE A 92 7.74 -6.87 13.37
C ILE A 92 8.91 -7.86 13.23
N GLU A 93 9.20 -8.66 14.25
CA GLU A 93 10.26 -9.68 14.21
C GLU A 93 9.96 -10.78 13.18
N ALA A 94 8.72 -11.26 13.12
CA ALA A 94 8.30 -12.25 12.13
C ALA A 94 8.48 -11.73 10.70
N VAL A 95 8.02 -10.52 10.41
CA VAL A 95 8.19 -9.87 9.09
C VAL A 95 9.67 -9.68 8.77
N SER A 96 10.47 -9.17 9.71
CA SER A 96 11.90 -8.92 9.51
C SER A 96 12.68 -10.20 9.26
N SER A 97 12.35 -11.28 9.97
CA SER A 97 13.00 -12.59 9.80
C SER A 97 12.61 -13.23 8.46
N ALA A 98 11.33 -13.21 8.12
CA ALA A 98 10.84 -13.79 6.88
C ALA A 98 11.35 -13.06 5.63
N LEU A 99 11.45 -11.73 5.69
CA LEU A 99 11.86 -10.86 4.58
C LEU A 99 13.33 -10.42 4.66
N PHE A 100 14.17 -11.17 5.39
CA PHE A 100 15.60 -10.92 5.40
C PHE A 100 16.17 -10.92 3.96
N GLY A 101 16.88 -9.85 3.60
CA GLY A 101 17.44 -9.64 2.26
C GLY A 101 16.50 -8.99 1.24
N TYR A 102 15.24 -8.73 1.59
CA TYR A 102 14.30 -7.97 0.74
C TYR A 102 14.34 -6.48 1.10
N SER A 103 14.08 -5.62 0.12
CA SER A 103 13.79 -4.21 0.37
C SER A 103 12.30 -4.05 0.66
N TYR A 104 11.94 -3.72 1.90
CA TYR A 104 10.57 -3.48 2.31
C TYR A 104 10.45 -2.29 3.27
N ILE A 105 9.24 -1.74 3.38
CA ILE A 105 8.86 -0.72 4.36
C ILE A 105 7.63 -1.24 5.08
N LEU A 106 7.66 -1.22 6.41
CA LEU A 106 6.55 -1.59 7.27
C LEU A 106 6.15 -0.36 8.08
N TYR A 107 4.87 0.03 8.05
CA TYR A 107 4.39 1.21 8.77
C TYR A 107 2.95 1.04 9.28
N PRO A 108 2.57 1.68 10.40
CA PRO A 108 1.23 1.57 10.96
C PRO A 108 0.19 2.23 10.04
N THR A 109 -1.01 1.66 9.97
CA THR A 109 -2.13 2.27 9.24
C THR A 109 -2.85 3.32 10.09
N ILE A 110 -3.74 4.11 9.47
CA ILE A 110 -4.58 5.09 10.18
C ILE A 110 -5.33 4.49 11.38
N LYS A 111 -5.75 3.22 11.27
CA LYS A 111 -6.56 2.54 12.29
C LYS A 111 -5.71 1.76 13.31
N HIS A 112 -4.38 1.90 13.26
CA HIS A 112 -3.48 1.22 14.18
C HIS A 112 -3.74 1.67 15.62
N SER A 113 -3.82 0.72 16.54
CA SER A 113 -3.72 0.96 17.99
C SER A 113 -2.89 -0.14 18.63
N ILE A 114 -2.40 0.10 19.85
CA ILE A 114 -1.64 -0.91 20.61
C ILE A 114 -2.47 -2.19 20.82
N GLU A 115 -3.77 -2.05 21.11
CA GLU A 115 -4.67 -3.19 21.33
C GLU A 115 -5.09 -3.91 20.04
N LYS A 116 -5.06 -3.20 18.91
CA LYS A 116 -5.44 -3.72 17.58
C LYS A 116 -4.38 -3.27 16.58
N PRO A 117 -3.19 -3.90 16.61
CA PRO A 117 -2.10 -3.51 15.73
C PRO A 117 -2.51 -3.72 14.28
N ARG A 118 -2.30 -2.68 13.47
CA ARG A 118 -2.53 -2.71 12.03
C ARG A 118 -1.34 -2.12 11.29
N PHE A 119 -0.84 -2.83 10.30
CA PHE A 119 0.33 -2.41 9.54
C PHE A 119 0.10 -2.59 8.05
N ARG A 120 0.75 -1.72 7.28
CA ARG A 120 0.91 -1.88 5.85
C ARG A 120 2.36 -2.24 5.58
N LEU A 121 2.54 -3.35 4.89
CA LEU A 121 3.81 -3.81 4.37
C LEU A 121 3.90 -3.47 2.89
N VAL A 122 4.99 -2.81 2.50
CA VAL A 122 5.31 -2.51 1.11
C VAL A 122 6.63 -3.15 0.73
N VAL A 123 6.60 -4.13 -0.18
CA VAL A 123 7.80 -4.81 -0.67
C VAL A 123 8.16 -4.30 -2.06
N LYS A 124 9.43 -3.97 -2.27
CA LYS A 124 9.96 -3.55 -3.56
C LYS A 124 10.15 -4.76 -4.47
N SER A 125 9.64 -4.69 -5.70
CA SER A 125 9.94 -5.67 -6.74
C SER A 125 11.04 -5.15 -7.66
N ASN A 126 11.86 -6.06 -8.20
CA ASN A 126 12.82 -5.74 -9.26
C ASN A 126 12.17 -5.69 -10.65
N ASN A 127 10.98 -6.28 -10.80
CA ASN A 127 10.24 -6.37 -12.06
C ASN A 127 8.81 -5.83 -11.90
N VAL A 128 8.24 -5.40 -13.02
CA VAL A 128 6.80 -5.08 -13.07
C VAL A 128 5.98 -6.38 -13.11
N MET A 129 4.79 -6.35 -12.52
CA MET A 129 3.88 -7.47 -12.40
C MET A 129 2.52 -7.09 -12.97
N ASN A 130 1.99 -7.91 -13.87
CA ASN A 130 0.58 -7.82 -14.26
C ASN A 130 -0.31 -8.30 -13.09
N GLU A 131 -1.63 -8.23 -13.26
CA GLU A 131 -2.57 -8.63 -12.20
C GLU A 131 -2.36 -10.07 -11.70
N ALA A 132 -2.17 -11.04 -12.61
CA ALA A 132 -2.02 -12.45 -12.25
C ALA A 132 -0.75 -12.69 -11.44
N THR A 133 0.40 -12.21 -11.95
CA THR A 133 1.69 -12.31 -11.25
C THR A 133 1.63 -11.57 -9.91
N TYR A 134 1.02 -10.38 -9.86
CA TYR A 134 0.89 -9.62 -8.62
C TYR A 134 0.15 -10.42 -7.55
N LYS A 135 -1.00 -11.03 -7.89
CA LYS A 135 -1.77 -11.84 -6.94
C LYS A 135 -0.98 -13.05 -6.44
N GLN A 136 -0.26 -13.71 -7.34
CA GLN A 136 0.60 -14.84 -6.97
C GLN A 136 1.71 -14.40 -6.01
N VAL A 137 2.44 -13.33 -6.33
CA VAL A 137 3.53 -12.82 -5.49
C VAL A 137 3.03 -12.33 -4.13
N VAL A 138 1.86 -11.67 -4.07
CA VAL A 138 1.23 -11.30 -2.80
C VAL A 138 1.02 -12.54 -1.92
N LYS A 139 0.48 -13.62 -2.50
CA LYS A 139 0.27 -14.88 -1.78
C LYS A 139 1.59 -15.51 -1.34
N GLU A 140 2.60 -15.58 -2.21
CA GLU A 140 3.91 -16.13 -1.87
C GLU A 140 4.60 -15.34 -0.74
N ILE A 141 4.50 -14.01 -0.74
CA ILE A 141 5.03 -13.17 0.33
C ILE A 141 4.26 -13.40 1.64
N ALA A 142 2.93 -13.46 1.58
CA ALA A 142 2.10 -13.74 2.76
C ALA A 142 2.41 -15.13 3.35
N ASP A 143 2.45 -16.16 2.50
CA ASP A 143 2.77 -17.54 2.89
C ASP A 143 4.20 -17.63 3.50
N LYS A 144 5.16 -16.87 2.96
CA LYS A 144 6.54 -16.81 3.47
C LYS A 144 6.66 -16.17 4.85
N ILE A 145 5.83 -15.16 5.14
CA ILE A 145 5.79 -14.50 6.44
C ILE A 145 5.15 -15.42 7.49
N GLY A 146 4.22 -16.29 7.09
CA GLY A 146 3.72 -17.38 7.92
C GLY A 146 2.87 -16.94 9.10
N LEU A 147 2.19 -15.80 8.98
CA LEU A 147 1.23 -15.33 9.98
C LEU A 147 -0.17 -15.88 9.64
N PRO A 148 -1.00 -16.20 10.65
CA PRO A 148 -2.35 -16.75 10.46
C PRO A 148 -3.26 -15.81 9.65
#